data_AF-A0A921LE00-F1
#
_entry.id   AF-A0A921LE00-F1
#
_cell.length_a   1.000
_cell.length_b   1.000
_cell.length_c   1.000
_cell.angle_alpha   90.00
_cell.angle_beta   90.00
_cell.angle_gamma   90.00
#
_symmetry.space_group_name_H-M   'P 1'
#
loop_
_entity.id
_entity.type
_entity.pdbx_description
1 polymer ?
#
loop_
_entity_poly.entity_id
_entity_poly.type
_entity_poly.pdbx_seq_one_letter_code
_entity_poly.pdbx_strand_id
1 'polypeptide(L)'
;TPPADDLSIIIEDYKKIIGKIEAGKAHELSESDTLYLGACTKGSTAAKSMRPQYYGEHTPAKKRNFCFKRNYMDYVLHKYILRDAVPCEKIITDREALKTRTFEDIITGKILHYVGKTDRQLCMLFNREYNNNKSQWSDLAYRMLGIKGNHAEEFVKANIVVKSIRLEENGAMRESMSFPPFKFIELADQKWEDSDVYEYFSETKFLFVVYRRQGEEYVLKGARLWNMPAADLDGTVREGWEEVQRIIKEGVRFTVNPDGRISNDLPGKKDNRIIHIRPHAAKSAYRLNNGIIRGNVERDANPLPDGQWMTTQSFWINNSYILEQLLF
;
A
#
# COMPACT_ATOMS: atom_id res chain seq x y z
N THR A 1 4.29 29.02 -7.98
CA THR A 1 5.17 28.45 -6.92
C THR A 1 4.32 27.63 -5.98
N PRO A 2 4.80 26.48 -5.47
CA PRO A 2 4.07 25.70 -4.45
C PRO A 2 3.72 26.54 -3.21
N PRO A 3 2.61 26.24 -2.51
CA PRO A 3 2.32 26.81 -1.20
C PRO A 3 3.47 26.57 -0.20
N ALA A 4 3.61 27.45 0.80
CA ALA A 4 4.71 27.36 1.78
C ALA A 4 4.74 26.02 2.54
N ASP A 5 3.56 25.48 2.88
CA ASP A 5 3.41 24.19 3.58
C ASP A 5 3.94 23.05 2.69
N ASP A 6 3.57 23.06 1.40
CA ASP A 6 4.04 22.07 0.44
C ASP A 6 5.53 22.20 0.16
N LEU A 7 6.04 23.43 0.07
CA LEU A 7 7.46 23.69 -0.16
C LEU A 7 8.33 23.13 0.98
N SER A 8 7.86 23.22 2.22
CA SER A 8 8.57 22.66 3.38
C SER A 8 8.70 21.14 3.27
N ILE A 9 7.63 20.47 2.82
CA ILE A 9 7.63 19.02 2.58
C ILE A 9 8.54 18.65 1.39
N ILE A 10 8.49 19.41 0.29
CA ILE A 10 9.33 19.19 -0.89
C ILE A 10 10.83 19.32 -0.55
N ILE A 11 11.20 20.30 0.29
CA ILE A 11 12.58 20.47 0.75
C ILE A 11 13.01 19.26 1.60
N GLU A 12 12.14 18.77 2.47
CA GLU A 12 12.43 17.59 3.28
C GLU A 12 12.58 16.33 2.42
N ASP A 13 11.71 16.15 1.43
CA ASP A 13 11.82 15.05 0.45
C ASP A 13 13.15 15.10 -0.32
N TYR A 14 13.55 16.29 -0.78
CA TYR A 14 14.85 16.47 -1.43
C TYR A 14 15.99 16.04 -0.50
N LYS A 15 15.99 16.50 0.75
CA LYS A 15 17.02 16.12 1.75
C LYS A 15 17.05 14.61 1.98
N LYS A 16 15.89 13.94 2.06
CA LYS A 16 15.81 12.48 2.19
C LYS A 16 16.43 11.76 1.01
N ILE A 17 16.13 12.19 -0.22
CA ILE A 17 16.70 11.59 -1.44
C ILE A 17 18.22 11.78 -1.44
N ILE A 18 18.71 13.01 -1.21
CA ILE A 18 20.14 13.31 -1.20
C ILE A 18 20.85 12.54 -0.09
N GLY A 19 20.30 12.50 1.13
CA GLY A 19 20.89 11.76 2.25
C GLY A 19 21.06 10.27 1.95
N LYS A 20 20.10 9.64 1.26
CA LYS A 20 20.22 8.23 0.82
C LYS A 20 21.31 8.04 -0.24
N ILE A 21 21.45 9.00 -1.16
CA ILE A 21 22.51 9.00 -2.19
C ILE A 21 23.89 9.14 -1.54
N GLU A 22 24.07 10.12 -0.66
CA GLU A 22 25.33 10.39 0.05
C GLU A 22 25.73 9.23 0.96
N ALA A 23 24.76 8.51 1.52
CA ALA A 23 25.00 7.28 2.29
C ALA A 23 25.40 6.07 1.42
N GLY A 24 25.54 6.20 0.09
CA GLY A 24 25.86 5.09 -0.81
C GLY A 24 24.72 4.08 -0.96
N LYS A 25 23.47 4.53 -0.76
CA LYS A 25 22.25 3.70 -0.81
C LYS A 25 21.32 4.11 -1.94
N ALA A 26 21.86 4.65 -3.03
CA ALA A 26 21.04 5.08 -4.17
C ALA A 26 20.29 3.90 -4.84
N HIS A 27 20.83 2.69 -4.76
CA HIS A 27 20.19 1.47 -5.25
C HIS A 27 18.95 1.06 -4.43
N GLU A 28 18.81 1.57 -3.20
CA GLU A 28 17.64 1.33 -2.34
C GLU A 28 16.57 2.42 -2.49
N LEU A 29 16.79 3.48 -3.28
CA LEU A 29 15.82 4.56 -3.46
C LEU A 29 14.51 4.00 -4.03
N SER A 30 13.40 4.45 -3.47
CA SER A 30 12.05 4.25 -3.99
C SER A 30 11.33 5.60 -4.08
N GLU A 31 10.35 5.71 -4.99
CA GLU A 31 9.50 6.91 -5.04
C GLU A 31 8.66 7.05 -3.76
N SER A 32 8.26 5.94 -3.14
CA SER A 32 7.52 5.91 -1.87
C SER A 32 8.33 6.31 -0.63
N ASP A 33 9.65 6.52 -0.75
CA ASP A 33 10.48 7.01 0.35
C ASP A 33 10.07 8.43 0.78
N THR A 34 9.59 9.25 -0.15
CA THR A 34 9.22 10.67 0.03
C THR A 34 7.72 10.90 -0.07
N LEU A 35 7.26 12.16 -0.01
CA LEU A 35 5.85 12.55 0.02
C LEU A 35 5.38 13.19 -1.30
N TYR A 36 5.94 14.34 -1.69
CA TYR A 36 5.52 15.13 -2.86
C TYR A 36 6.56 15.14 -3.98
N LEU A 37 7.85 15.13 -3.63
CA LEU A 37 8.96 15.05 -4.58
C LEU A 37 9.51 13.62 -4.62
N GLY A 38 9.35 12.94 -5.75
CA GLY A 38 9.86 11.59 -5.99
C GLY A 38 11.21 11.56 -6.72
N ALA A 39 11.79 10.36 -6.77
CA ALA A 39 12.94 10.04 -7.60
C ALA A 39 12.55 8.90 -8.58
N CYS A 40 11.85 9.22 -9.68
CA CYS A 40 11.36 8.22 -10.62
C CYS A 40 12.49 7.59 -11.44
N THR A 41 12.37 6.31 -11.78
CA THR A 41 13.36 5.60 -12.60
C THR A 41 13.39 6.13 -14.04
N LYS A 42 14.57 6.14 -14.65
CA LYS A 42 14.77 6.56 -16.05
C LYS A 42 15.52 5.50 -16.84
N GLY A 43 14.87 4.97 -17.89
CA GLY A 43 15.49 4.12 -18.89
C GLY A 43 14.48 3.15 -19.48
N SER A 44 14.57 2.91 -20.80
CA SER A 44 13.63 2.03 -21.52
C SER A 44 13.80 0.53 -21.23
N THR A 45 14.89 0.16 -20.53
CA THR A 45 15.27 -1.23 -20.21
C THR A 45 16.17 -1.23 -18.97
N ALA A 46 16.06 -2.26 -18.13
CA ALA A 46 16.89 -2.45 -16.94
C ALA A 46 18.40 -2.30 -17.19
N ALA A 47 18.94 -2.89 -18.27
CA ALA A 47 20.38 -2.80 -18.57
C ALA A 47 20.87 -1.37 -18.88
N LYS A 48 20.02 -0.52 -19.46
CA LYS A 48 20.37 0.86 -19.82
C LYS A 48 20.20 1.83 -18.64
N SER A 49 19.36 1.47 -17.66
CA SER A 49 19.05 2.29 -16.49
C SER A 49 20.10 2.16 -15.38
N MET A 50 20.79 1.03 -15.25
CA MET A 50 21.80 0.86 -14.19
C MET A 50 23.04 1.72 -14.41
N ARG A 51 23.55 2.36 -13.35
CA ARG A 51 24.84 3.05 -13.29
C ARG A 51 25.50 2.86 -11.94
N PRO A 52 26.84 2.84 -11.87
CA PRO A 52 27.52 2.93 -10.58
C PRO A 52 27.10 4.22 -9.89
N GLN A 53 26.67 4.12 -8.63
CA GLN A 53 26.46 5.31 -7.80
C GLN A 53 27.80 5.95 -7.43
N TYR A 54 27.81 7.24 -7.10
CA TYR A 54 29.04 7.97 -6.81
C TYR A 54 29.59 7.67 -5.40
N TYR A 55 28.72 7.60 -4.39
CA TYR A 55 29.10 7.38 -2.99
C TYR A 55 29.02 5.89 -2.60
N GLY A 56 29.77 5.50 -1.57
CA GLY A 56 29.81 4.11 -1.09
C GLY A 56 30.61 3.18 -2.00
N GLU A 57 30.23 1.90 -2.05
CA GLU A 57 30.94 0.84 -2.81
C GLU A 57 30.63 0.83 -4.32
N HIS A 58 30.13 1.95 -4.87
CA HIS A 58 29.72 2.07 -6.27
C HIS A 58 28.68 1.03 -6.74
N THR A 59 27.91 0.43 -5.82
CA THR A 59 26.84 -0.52 -6.13
C THR A 59 25.95 0.03 -7.24
N PRO A 60 25.73 -0.71 -8.34
CA PRO A 60 24.89 -0.24 -9.43
C PRO A 60 23.48 0.13 -8.94
N ALA A 61 23.01 1.31 -9.31
CA ALA A 61 21.69 1.83 -9.00
C ALA A 61 20.95 2.20 -10.29
N LYS A 62 19.62 2.10 -10.28
CA LYS A 62 18.78 2.60 -11.38
C LYS A 62 18.95 4.12 -11.49
N LYS A 63 19.19 4.64 -12.70
CA LYS A 63 19.12 6.08 -12.99
C LYS A 63 17.76 6.60 -12.56
N ARG A 64 17.76 7.74 -11.89
CA ARG A 64 16.55 8.42 -11.44
C ARG A 64 16.57 9.89 -11.82
N ASN A 65 15.38 10.45 -11.98
CA ASN A 65 15.14 11.88 -12.13
C ASN A 65 14.27 12.36 -10.96
N PHE A 66 14.42 13.61 -10.57
CA PHE A 66 13.42 14.24 -9.71
C PHE A 66 12.10 14.41 -10.47
N CYS A 67 10.99 14.07 -9.81
CA CYS A 67 9.64 14.27 -10.31
C CYS A 67 8.74 14.76 -9.18
N PHE A 68 7.69 15.51 -9.49
CA PHE A 68 6.56 15.61 -8.57
C PHE A 68 5.72 14.36 -8.70
N LYS A 69 5.30 13.80 -7.57
CA LYS A 69 4.46 12.60 -7.56
C LYS A 69 3.15 12.86 -8.27
N ARG A 70 2.63 11.82 -8.93
CA ARG A 70 1.38 11.87 -9.67
C ARG A 70 0.22 12.42 -8.84
N ASN A 71 0.02 11.88 -7.64
CA ASN A 71 -1.03 12.33 -6.73
C ASN A 71 -0.91 13.81 -6.31
N TYR A 72 0.32 14.33 -6.18
CA TYR A 72 0.54 15.76 -5.96
C TYR A 72 0.13 16.59 -7.17
N MET A 73 0.50 16.14 -8.38
CA MET A 73 0.14 16.82 -9.63
C MET A 73 -1.35 16.74 -9.95
N ASP A 74 -2.01 15.62 -9.65
CA ASP A 74 -3.46 15.44 -9.76
C ASP A 74 -4.18 16.42 -8.82
N TYR A 75 -3.71 16.54 -7.58
CA TYR A 75 -4.22 17.56 -6.66
C TYR A 75 -4.05 18.97 -7.24
N VAL A 76 -2.87 19.29 -7.80
CA VAL A 76 -2.62 20.60 -8.41
C VAL A 76 -3.56 20.89 -9.57
N LEU A 77 -3.78 19.90 -10.44
CA LEU A 77 -4.71 19.99 -11.57
C LEU A 77 -6.12 20.30 -11.10
N HIS A 78 -6.69 19.45 -10.22
CA HIS A 78 -8.06 19.61 -9.76
C HIS A 78 -8.25 20.89 -8.94
N LYS A 79 -7.31 21.20 -8.04
CA LYS A 79 -7.45 22.34 -7.12
C LYS A 79 -7.20 23.68 -7.78
N TYR A 80 -6.12 23.81 -8.56
CA TYR A 80 -5.65 25.12 -9.03
C TYR A 80 -5.99 25.38 -10.50
N ILE A 81 -6.08 24.34 -11.33
CA ILE A 81 -6.36 24.50 -12.77
C ILE A 81 -7.86 24.37 -13.03
N LEU A 82 -8.46 23.23 -12.65
CA LEU A 82 -9.89 22.97 -12.84
C LEU A 82 -10.75 23.72 -11.81
N ARG A 83 -10.16 24.06 -10.65
CA ARG A 83 -10.82 24.74 -9.51
C ARG A 83 -12.03 23.98 -8.99
N ASP A 84 -11.93 22.65 -9.01
CA ASP A 84 -12.93 21.79 -8.43
C ASP A 84 -13.01 22.04 -6.92
N ALA A 85 -14.22 21.92 -6.38
CA ALA A 85 -14.43 21.87 -4.95
C ALA A 85 -13.93 20.51 -4.44
N VAL A 86 -12.61 20.36 -4.26
CA VAL A 86 -12.02 19.17 -3.64
C VAL A 86 -12.29 19.24 -2.14
N PRO A 87 -13.17 18.38 -1.59
CA PRO A 87 -13.51 18.40 -0.17
C PRO A 87 -12.37 17.71 0.59
N CYS A 88 -11.30 18.44 0.88
CA CYS A 88 -10.18 17.95 1.65
C CYS A 88 -10.07 18.67 3.00
N GLU A 89 -9.88 17.89 4.06
CA GLU A 89 -9.50 18.41 5.38
C GLU A 89 -7.98 18.61 5.45
N LYS A 90 -7.48 19.43 6.38
CA LYS A 90 -6.04 19.61 6.60
C LYS A 90 -5.64 18.99 7.92
N ILE A 91 -4.58 18.17 7.91
CA ILE A 91 -3.99 17.64 9.14
C ILE A 91 -3.08 18.71 9.78
N ILE A 92 -2.37 19.46 8.95
CA ILE A 92 -1.52 20.57 9.38
C ILE A 92 -2.36 21.84 9.46
N THR A 93 -2.69 22.23 10.68
CA THR A 93 -3.41 23.48 10.96
C THR A 93 -2.45 24.61 11.34
N ASP A 94 -1.30 24.28 11.94
CA ASP A 94 -0.23 25.22 12.28
C ASP A 94 0.96 25.05 11.34
N ARG A 95 1.19 26.05 10.49
CA ARG A 95 2.27 26.05 9.49
C ARG A 95 3.65 26.14 10.10
N GLU A 96 3.76 26.76 11.27
CA GLU A 96 5.04 26.93 11.96
C GLU A 96 5.60 25.59 12.44
N ALA A 97 4.72 24.60 12.67
CA ALA A 97 5.11 23.25 13.04
C ALA A 97 6.04 22.59 12.00
N LEU A 98 5.85 22.86 10.70
CA LEU A 98 6.68 22.31 9.62
C LEU A 98 8.09 22.91 9.56
N LYS A 99 8.36 24.01 10.25
CA LYS A 99 9.72 24.60 10.33
C LYS A 99 10.63 23.85 11.28
N THR A 100 10.05 23.12 12.24
CA THR A 100 10.79 22.45 13.33
C THR A 100 10.66 20.93 13.32
N ARG A 101 9.61 20.40 12.68
CA ARG A 101 9.33 18.97 12.61
C ARG A 101 8.94 18.57 11.19
N THR A 102 9.27 17.34 10.80
CA THR A 102 8.80 16.81 9.52
C THR A 102 7.30 16.54 9.57
N PHE A 103 6.65 16.47 8.40
CA PHE A 103 5.24 16.05 8.34
C PHE A 103 5.03 14.67 8.98
N GLU A 104 5.98 13.75 8.75
CA GLU A 104 5.95 12.40 9.29
C GLU A 104 5.96 12.40 10.83
N ASP A 105 6.78 13.24 11.47
CA ASP A 105 6.83 13.41 12.92
C ASP A 105 5.54 14.01 13.49
N ILE A 106 4.94 14.96 12.77
CA ILE A 106 3.68 15.60 13.20
C ILE A 106 2.54 14.57 13.22
N ILE A 107 2.38 13.78 12.16
CA ILE A 107 1.27 12.81 12.08
C ILE A 107 1.47 11.64 13.05
N THR A 108 2.70 11.15 13.20
CA THR A 108 2.99 10.08 14.17
C THR A 108 2.84 10.61 15.59
N GLY A 109 3.34 11.81 15.89
CA GLY A 109 3.18 12.47 17.19
C GLY A 109 1.72 12.64 17.62
N LYS A 110 0.83 13.02 16.68
CA LYS A 110 -0.62 13.11 16.94
C LYS A 110 -1.21 11.78 17.42
N ILE A 111 -0.82 10.66 16.82
CA ILE A 111 -1.31 9.33 17.23
C ILE A 111 -0.62 8.86 18.52
N LEU A 112 0.68 9.12 18.66
CA LEU A 112 1.46 8.73 19.83
C LEU A 112 0.93 9.35 21.13
N HIS A 113 0.33 10.55 21.06
CA HIS A 113 -0.34 11.19 22.19
C HIS A 113 -1.41 10.31 22.87
N TYR A 114 -1.99 9.36 22.14
CA TYR A 114 -3.06 8.50 22.62
C TYR A 114 -2.61 7.07 22.99
N VAL A 115 -1.32 6.77 22.87
CA VAL A 115 -0.77 5.43 23.16
C VAL A 115 -1.12 5.00 24.59
N GLY A 116 -1.44 3.72 24.74
CA GLY A 116 -1.89 3.14 26.01
C GLY A 116 -3.40 3.21 26.22
N LYS A 117 -4.15 4.00 25.45
CA LYS A 117 -5.62 4.00 25.50
C LYS A 117 -6.20 2.77 24.80
N THR A 118 -7.30 2.26 25.34
CA THR A 118 -8.08 1.19 24.72
C THR A 118 -8.93 1.75 23.59
N ASP A 119 -9.30 0.92 22.62
CA ASP A 119 -10.21 1.28 21.55
C ASP A 119 -11.57 1.74 22.06
N ARG A 120 -12.07 1.20 23.19
CA ARG A 120 -13.26 1.72 23.88
C ARG A 120 -13.04 3.12 24.45
N GLN A 121 -11.93 3.36 25.14
CA GLN A 121 -11.59 4.70 25.65
C GLN A 121 -11.46 5.72 24.52
N LEU A 122 -10.86 5.33 23.40
CA LEU A 122 -10.75 6.18 22.21
C LEU A 122 -12.13 6.44 21.58
N CYS A 123 -12.99 5.43 21.49
CA CYS A 123 -14.36 5.59 21.03
C CYS A 123 -15.13 6.60 21.89
N MET A 124 -15.04 6.50 23.22
CA MET A 124 -15.65 7.45 24.14
C MET A 124 -15.09 8.87 23.96
N LEU A 125 -13.75 8.99 23.89
CA LEU A 125 -13.07 10.28 23.76
C LEU A 125 -13.49 11.04 22.49
N PHE A 126 -13.70 10.33 21.39
CA PHE A 126 -14.08 10.94 20.12
C PHE A 126 -15.58 10.89 19.84
N ASN A 127 -16.40 10.55 20.84
CA ASN A 127 -17.85 10.40 20.69
C ASN A 127 -18.24 9.52 19.48
N ARG A 128 -17.61 8.35 19.39
CA ARG A 128 -17.78 7.35 18.35
C ARG A 128 -18.37 6.08 18.97
N GLU A 129 -19.43 5.54 18.36
CA GLU A 129 -20.03 4.29 18.82
C GLU A 129 -19.08 3.08 18.65
N TYR A 130 -18.80 2.35 19.73
CA TYR A 130 -18.05 1.10 19.66
C TYR A 130 -18.89 0.01 18.99
N ASN A 131 -18.42 -0.55 17.88
CA ASN A 131 -19.12 -1.59 17.13
C ASN A 131 -18.21 -2.74 16.68
N ASN A 132 -16.91 -2.72 17.03
CA ASN A 132 -15.94 -3.78 16.72
C ASN A 132 -15.81 -4.12 15.22
N ASN A 133 -16.30 -3.25 14.34
CA ASN A 133 -16.21 -3.41 12.89
C ASN A 133 -14.84 -2.97 12.39
N LYS A 134 -14.31 -3.60 11.32
CA LYS A 134 -12.96 -3.28 10.79
C LYS A 134 -12.74 -1.79 10.51
N SER A 135 -13.79 -1.07 10.10
CA SER A 135 -13.74 0.38 9.86
C SER A 135 -13.52 1.22 11.13
N GLN A 136 -13.83 0.69 12.32
CA GLN A 136 -13.64 1.36 13.61
C GLN A 136 -12.23 1.86 13.81
N TRP A 137 -11.24 0.98 13.65
CA TRP A 137 -9.86 1.33 13.95
C TRP A 137 -9.30 2.38 12.98
N SER A 138 -9.71 2.33 11.71
CA SER A 138 -9.34 3.37 10.74
C SER A 138 -10.00 4.71 11.06
N ASP A 139 -11.27 4.70 11.49
CA ASP A 139 -11.97 5.92 11.94
C ASP A 139 -11.32 6.53 13.19
N LEU A 140 -10.90 5.69 14.15
CA LEU A 140 -10.13 6.16 15.31
C LEU A 140 -8.80 6.81 14.88
N ALA A 141 -8.09 6.25 13.89
CA ALA A 141 -6.88 6.86 13.36
C ALA A 141 -7.14 8.25 12.75
N TYR A 142 -8.20 8.41 11.96
CA TYR A 142 -8.59 9.71 11.40
C TYR A 142 -8.91 10.73 12.50
N ARG A 143 -9.69 10.33 13.51
CA ARG A 143 -10.05 11.19 14.64
C ARG A 143 -8.83 11.64 15.46
N MET A 144 -7.86 10.74 15.70
CA MET A 144 -6.60 11.09 16.34
C MET A 144 -5.75 12.08 15.53
N LEU A 145 -5.86 12.06 14.20
CA LEU A 145 -5.20 13.02 13.32
C LEU A 145 -5.94 14.37 13.26
N GLY A 146 -7.20 14.40 13.70
CA GLY A 146 -8.07 15.58 13.66
C GLY A 146 -8.89 15.71 12.38
N ILE A 147 -9.11 14.61 11.64
CA ILE A 147 -9.87 14.56 10.38
C ILE A 147 -11.01 13.54 10.48
N LYS A 148 -12.01 13.65 9.60
CA LYS A 148 -13.22 12.80 9.61
C LYS A 148 -13.08 11.55 8.74
N GLY A 149 -12.10 11.50 7.86
CA GLY A 149 -11.94 10.39 6.94
C GLY A 149 -10.59 10.37 6.24
N ASN A 150 -10.50 9.61 5.15
CA ASN A 150 -9.29 9.42 4.36
C ASN A 150 -8.96 10.57 3.41
N HIS A 151 -9.78 11.62 3.34
CA HIS A 151 -9.61 12.75 2.42
C HIS A 151 -8.90 13.95 3.07
N ALA A 152 -7.74 13.69 3.69
CA ALA A 152 -6.85 14.78 4.09
C ALA A 152 -6.03 15.26 2.89
N GLU A 153 -5.89 16.58 2.73
CA GLU A 153 -5.14 17.22 1.65
C GLU A 153 -3.73 16.64 1.53
N GLU A 154 -3.03 16.54 2.66
CA GLU A 154 -1.65 16.03 2.69
C GLU A 154 -1.59 14.53 2.37
N PHE A 155 -2.59 13.75 2.76
CA PHE A 155 -2.65 12.32 2.46
C PHE A 155 -2.96 12.05 0.99
N VAL A 156 -3.88 12.82 0.40
CA VAL A 156 -4.17 12.76 -1.03
C VAL A 156 -2.91 13.12 -1.82
N LYS A 157 -2.28 14.26 -1.52
CA LYS A 157 -1.04 14.70 -2.19
C LYS A 157 0.11 13.68 -2.08
N ALA A 158 0.27 13.05 -0.92
CA ALA A 158 1.38 12.12 -0.64
C ALA A 158 1.07 10.65 -0.95
N ASN A 159 -0.14 10.31 -1.40
CA ASN A 159 -0.63 8.94 -1.51
C ASN A 159 -0.46 8.12 -0.21
N ILE A 160 -0.88 8.71 0.92
CA ILE A 160 -0.85 8.05 2.22
C ILE A 160 -2.14 7.27 2.44
N VAL A 161 -1.99 5.98 2.74
CA VAL A 161 -3.11 5.09 3.08
C VAL A 161 -3.01 4.65 4.53
N VAL A 162 -4.04 4.95 5.32
CA VAL A 162 -4.12 4.47 6.71
C VAL A 162 -4.49 2.99 6.76
N LYS A 163 -3.71 2.21 7.50
CA LYS A 163 -3.99 0.79 7.75
C LYS A 163 -3.90 0.51 9.25
N SER A 164 -5.03 0.08 9.80
CA SER A 164 -5.08 -0.39 11.18
C SER A 164 -4.57 -1.82 11.26
N ILE A 165 -3.56 -2.04 12.10
CA ILE A 165 -3.01 -3.36 12.39
C ILE A 165 -3.52 -3.79 13.76
N ARG A 166 -4.11 -4.98 13.83
CA ARG A 166 -4.58 -5.60 15.07
C ARG A 166 -3.75 -6.83 15.37
N LEU A 167 -3.05 -6.79 16.50
CA LEU A 167 -2.28 -7.89 17.03
C LEU A 167 -3.06 -8.57 18.15
N GLU A 168 -3.11 -9.89 18.15
CA GLU A 168 -3.66 -10.66 19.27
C GLU A 168 -2.72 -10.60 20.48
N GLU A 169 -3.15 -11.17 21.62
CA GLU A 169 -2.36 -11.16 22.85
C GLU A 169 -0.97 -11.79 22.68
N ASN A 170 -0.90 -12.88 21.89
CA ASN A 170 0.33 -13.57 21.53
C ASN A 170 1.18 -12.83 20.47
N GLY A 171 0.78 -11.63 20.05
CA GLY A 171 1.46 -10.84 19.02
C GLY A 171 1.15 -11.23 17.59
N ALA A 172 0.30 -12.24 17.34
CA ALA A 172 -0.04 -12.65 15.99
C ALA A 172 -0.96 -11.63 15.30
N MET A 173 -0.65 -11.30 14.05
CA MET A 173 -1.57 -10.59 13.16
C MET A 173 -2.39 -11.61 12.38
N ARG A 174 -3.73 -11.54 12.40
CA ARG A 174 -4.56 -12.55 11.71
C ARG A 174 -4.84 -12.24 10.24
N GLU A 175 -4.96 -10.97 9.91
CA GLU A 175 -5.41 -10.54 8.58
C GLU A 175 -4.24 -10.15 7.69
N SER A 176 -4.22 -10.66 6.47
CA SER A 176 -3.36 -10.11 5.41
C SER A 176 -3.95 -8.79 4.89
N MET A 177 -3.12 -8.01 4.20
CA MET A 177 -3.53 -6.72 3.64
C MET A 177 -3.88 -6.85 2.15
N SER A 178 -5.10 -6.51 1.76
CA SER A 178 -5.51 -6.58 0.35
C SER A 178 -5.00 -5.42 -0.50
N PHE A 179 -4.69 -5.74 -1.74
CA PHE A 179 -4.59 -4.84 -2.88
C PHE A 179 -5.97 -4.77 -3.59
N PRO A 180 -6.28 -3.76 -4.43
CA PRO A 180 -7.45 -3.78 -5.29
C PRO A 180 -7.51 -5.07 -6.15
N PRO A 181 -8.72 -5.48 -6.57
CA PRO A 181 -8.87 -6.59 -7.49
C PRO A 181 -8.26 -6.24 -8.86
N PHE A 182 -7.72 -7.24 -9.54
CA PHE A 182 -7.21 -7.12 -10.90
C PHE A 182 -8.03 -7.98 -11.86
N LYS A 183 -7.95 -7.67 -13.15
CA LYS A 183 -8.49 -8.53 -14.22
C LYS A 183 -7.37 -9.39 -14.79
N PHE A 184 -7.65 -10.68 -14.99
CA PHE A 184 -6.61 -11.63 -15.40
C PHE A 184 -6.01 -11.32 -16.78
N ILE A 185 -6.86 -10.91 -17.74
CA ILE A 185 -6.42 -10.53 -19.09
C ILE A 185 -5.49 -9.31 -19.01
N GLU A 186 -5.86 -8.28 -18.24
CA GLU A 186 -5.03 -7.08 -18.06
C GLU A 186 -3.70 -7.45 -17.38
N LEU A 187 -3.73 -8.26 -16.32
CA LEU A 187 -2.53 -8.73 -15.63
C LEU A 187 -1.60 -9.51 -16.57
N ALA A 188 -2.14 -10.34 -17.48
CA ALA A 188 -1.35 -11.10 -18.43
C ALA A 188 -0.56 -10.19 -19.39
N ASP A 189 -1.12 -9.04 -19.77
CA ASP A 189 -0.47 -8.14 -20.75
C ASP A 189 0.49 -7.13 -20.11
N GLN A 190 0.47 -6.97 -18.78
CA GLN A 190 1.34 -6.05 -18.07
C GLN A 190 2.82 -6.44 -18.11
N LYS A 191 3.69 -5.44 -18.02
CA LYS A 191 5.13 -5.61 -17.73
C LYS A 191 5.39 -5.18 -16.29
N TRP A 192 6.40 -5.75 -15.64
CA TRP A 192 6.68 -5.49 -14.22
C TRP A 192 6.74 -3.99 -13.88
N GLU A 193 7.61 -3.23 -14.54
CA GLU A 193 7.86 -1.81 -14.22
C GLU A 193 6.64 -0.89 -14.52
N ASP A 194 5.71 -1.37 -15.35
CA ASP A 194 4.47 -0.68 -15.74
C ASP A 194 3.22 -1.38 -15.18
N SER A 195 3.38 -2.29 -14.22
CA SER A 195 2.27 -3.06 -13.64
C SER A 195 1.58 -2.29 -12.53
N ASP A 196 0.28 -2.53 -12.35
CA ASP A 196 -0.51 -1.91 -11.26
C ASP A 196 0.10 -2.22 -9.88
N VAL A 197 0.68 -3.42 -9.73
CA VAL A 197 1.32 -3.86 -8.50
C VAL A 197 2.58 -3.05 -8.21
N TYR A 198 3.46 -2.88 -9.21
CA TYR A 198 4.66 -2.08 -9.05
C TYR A 198 4.31 -0.61 -8.78
N GLU A 199 3.42 -0.04 -9.58
CA GLU A 199 2.95 1.34 -9.43
C GLU A 199 2.40 1.58 -8.01
N TYR A 200 1.50 0.72 -7.55
CA TYR A 200 0.93 0.90 -6.22
C TYR A 200 1.96 0.84 -5.10
N PHE A 201 2.83 -0.18 -5.07
CA PHE A 201 3.78 -0.32 -3.95
C PHE A 201 4.96 0.65 -4.04
N SER A 202 5.32 1.09 -5.24
CA SER A 202 6.37 2.09 -5.44
C SER A 202 5.90 3.51 -5.13
N GLU A 203 4.61 3.80 -5.19
CA GLU A 203 4.07 5.15 -4.91
C GLU A 203 3.36 5.26 -3.55
N THR A 204 2.76 4.18 -3.04
CA THR A 204 1.93 4.23 -1.81
C THR A 204 2.79 4.25 -0.56
N LYS A 205 2.45 5.16 0.35
CA LYS A 205 2.99 5.18 1.72
C LYS A 205 1.89 4.79 2.69
N PHE A 206 2.14 3.81 3.56
CA PHE A 206 1.16 3.33 4.52
C PHE A 206 1.40 3.97 5.88
N LEU A 207 0.36 4.54 6.48
CA LEU A 207 0.36 4.87 7.90
C LEU A 207 -0.21 3.68 8.68
N PHE A 208 0.68 2.87 9.25
CA PHE A 208 0.30 1.77 10.12
C PHE A 208 -0.05 2.31 11.50
N VAL A 209 -1.26 2.00 11.96
CA VAL A 209 -1.73 2.31 13.32
C VAL A 209 -1.95 1.00 14.05
N VAL A 210 -1.18 0.76 15.09
CA VAL A 210 -1.02 -0.56 15.67
C VAL A 210 -1.73 -0.67 17.00
N TYR A 211 -2.59 -1.68 17.09
CA TYR A 211 -3.34 -2.02 18.28
C TYR A 211 -2.98 -3.44 18.71
N ARG A 212 -2.90 -3.69 20.01
CA ARG A 212 -2.69 -5.03 20.57
C ARG A 212 -3.78 -5.37 21.55
N ARG A 213 -4.36 -6.55 21.37
CA ARG A 213 -5.40 -7.10 22.24
C ARG A 213 -4.87 -7.29 23.67
N GLN A 214 -5.68 -6.89 24.64
CA GLN A 214 -5.50 -7.15 26.07
C GLN A 214 -6.89 -7.46 26.66
N GLY A 215 -7.16 -8.73 26.93
CA GLY A 215 -8.49 -9.20 27.32
C GLY A 215 -9.51 -9.04 26.20
N GLU A 216 -10.56 -8.25 26.47
CA GLU A 216 -11.65 -7.98 25.52
C GLU A 216 -11.44 -6.72 24.68
N GLU A 217 -10.39 -5.94 24.95
CA GLU A 217 -10.13 -4.65 24.31
C GLU A 217 -8.84 -4.66 23.49
N TYR A 218 -8.69 -3.65 22.63
CA TYR A 218 -7.46 -3.41 21.88
C TYR A 218 -6.80 -2.12 22.35
N VAL A 219 -5.54 -2.19 22.79
CA VAL A 219 -4.78 -1.03 23.25
C VAL A 219 -3.92 -0.47 22.12
N LEU A 220 -4.00 0.83 21.89
CA LEU A 220 -3.15 1.53 20.92
C LEU A 220 -1.68 1.45 21.37
N LYS A 221 -0.81 0.95 20.50
CA LYS A 221 0.62 0.79 20.73
C LYS A 221 1.47 1.82 20.00
N GLY A 222 0.98 2.39 18.91
CA GLY A 222 1.64 3.48 18.21
C GLY A 222 1.27 3.56 16.75
N ALA A 223 2.04 4.36 16.01
CA ALA A 223 1.91 4.47 14.58
C ALA A 223 3.27 4.67 13.91
N ARG A 224 3.36 4.28 12.65
CA ARG A 224 4.54 4.48 11.81
C ARG A 224 4.15 4.60 10.35
N LEU A 225 4.88 5.42 9.62
CA LEU A 225 4.85 5.36 8.17
C LEU A 225 5.72 4.20 7.70
N TRP A 226 5.27 3.53 6.64
CA TRP A 226 5.99 2.45 6.02
C TRP A 226 5.69 2.44 4.53
N ASN A 227 6.72 2.18 3.74
CA ASN A 227 6.60 1.88 2.32
C ASN A 227 7.35 0.58 2.03
N MET A 228 6.97 -0.10 0.94
CA MET A 228 7.64 -1.33 0.52
C MET A 228 9.11 -1.01 0.22
N PRO A 229 10.08 -1.69 0.87
CA PRO A 229 11.48 -1.55 0.51
C PRO A 229 11.70 -1.87 -0.97
N ALA A 230 12.53 -1.07 -1.65
CA ALA A 230 12.79 -1.26 -3.08
C ALA A 230 13.31 -2.67 -3.40
N ALA A 231 14.18 -3.22 -2.54
CA ALA A 231 14.72 -4.56 -2.68
C ALA A 231 13.64 -5.66 -2.54
N ASP A 232 12.68 -5.48 -1.63
CA ASP A 232 11.56 -6.41 -1.49
C ASP A 232 10.60 -6.32 -2.69
N LEU A 233 10.35 -5.10 -3.19
CA LEU A 233 9.50 -4.86 -4.35
C LEU A 233 10.10 -5.47 -5.63
N ASP A 234 11.32 -5.08 -6.00
CA ASP A 234 11.99 -5.55 -7.21
C ASP A 234 12.52 -6.99 -7.11
N GLY A 235 12.56 -7.56 -5.91
CA GLY A 235 12.93 -8.95 -5.63
C GLY A 235 11.71 -9.83 -5.40
N THR A 236 11.40 -10.14 -4.13
CA THR A 236 10.40 -11.15 -3.79
C THR A 236 8.98 -10.83 -4.26
N VAL A 237 8.55 -9.57 -4.27
CA VAL A 237 7.22 -9.22 -4.81
C VAL A 237 7.18 -9.46 -6.32
N ARG A 238 8.22 -9.02 -7.04
CA ARG A 238 8.35 -9.27 -8.48
C ARG A 238 8.30 -10.76 -8.81
N GLU A 239 9.07 -11.59 -8.11
CA GLU A 239 9.08 -13.05 -8.30
C GLU A 239 7.68 -13.66 -8.15
N GLY A 240 6.96 -13.27 -7.09
CA GLY A 240 5.59 -13.74 -6.86
C GLY A 240 4.59 -13.26 -7.93
N TRP A 241 4.75 -12.03 -8.41
CA TRP A 241 3.92 -11.46 -9.46
C TRP A 241 4.18 -12.14 -10.82
N GLU A 242 5.45 -12.34 -11.18
CA GLU A 242 5.83 -13.00 -12.44
C GLU A 242 5.33 -14.45 -12.47
N GLU A 243 5.35 -15.17 -11.34
CA GLU A 243 4.82 -16.53 -11.25
C GLU A 243 3.30 -16.59 -11.44
N VAL A 244 2.56 -15.68 -10.80
CA VAL A 244 1.11 -15.55 -11.01
C VAL A 244 0.80 -15.25 -12.47
N GLN A 245 1.52 -14.30 -13.07
CA GLN A 245 1.33 -13.94 -14.47
C GLN A 245 1.61 -15.11 -15.40
N ARG A 246 2.69 -15.87 -15.14
CA ARG A 246 3.07 -17.06 -15.91
C ARG A 246 1.96 -18.11 -15.90
N ILE A 247 1.43 -18.46 -14.73
CA ILE A 247 0.34 -19.44 -14.61
C ILE A 247 -0.92 -18.99 -15.35
N ILE A 248 -1.27 -17.69 -15.26
CA ILE A 248 -2.42 -17.15 -15.98
C ILE A 248 -2.23 -17.24 -17.50
N LYS A 249 -1.02 -16.97 -18.01
CA LYS A 249 -0.69 -17.06 -19.44
C LYS A 249 -0.70 -18.50 -19.95
N GLU A 250 -0.20 -19.44 -19.17
CA GLU A 250 -0.15 -20.86 -19.53
C GLU A 250 -1.51 -21.56 -19.42
N GLY A 251 -2.42 -20.99 -18.61
CA GLY A 251 -3.75 -21.52 -18.36
C GLY A 251 -3.86 -22.08 -16.93
N VAL A 252 -4.76 -21.46 -16.15
CA VAL A 252 -5.02 -21.87 -14.76
C VAL A 252 -5.64 -23.26 -14.73
N ARG A 253 -5.09 -24.15 -13.91
CA ARG A 253 -5.62 -25.52 -13.75
C ARG A 253 -6.59 -25.57 -12.59
N PHE A 254 -7.76 -26.17 -12.83
CA PHE A 254 -8.82 -26.29 -11.83
C PHE A 254 -9.04 -27.74 -11.40
N THR A 255 -9.27 -27.93 -10.10
CA THR A 255 -9.64 -29.23 -9.52
C THR A 255 -10.94 -29.09 -8.75
N VAL A 256 -11.91 -29.96 -9.06
CA VAL A 256 -13.14 -30.09 -8.27
C VAL A 256 -12.87 -31.07 -7.13
N ASN A 257 -12.91 -30.57 -5.91
CA ASN A 257 -12.70 -31.37 -4.70
C ASN A 257 -13.96 -32.21 -4.37
N PRO A 258 -13.84 -33.30 -3.58
CA PRO A 258 -14.98 -34.14 -3.21
C PRO A 258 -16.10 -33.39 -2.47
N ASP A 259 -15.78 -32.33 -1.73
CA ASP A 259 -16.73 -31.43 -1.06
C ASP A 259 -17.43 -30.45 -2.03
N GLY A 260 -17.12 -30.56 -3.33
CA GLY A 260 -17.61 -29.69 -4.38
C GLY A 260 -16.85 -28.37 -4.49
N ARG A 261 -15.84 -28.07 -3.68
CA ARG A 261 -15.06 -26.83 -3.81
C ARG A 261 -14.18 -26.88 -5.06
N ILE A 262 -14.09 -25.77 -5.79
CA ILE A 262 -13.14 -25.63 -6.91
C ILE A 262 -11.85 -25.00 -6.37
N SER A 263 -10.73 -25.71 -6.50
CA SER A 263 -9.38 -25.20 -6.24
C SER A 263 -8.66 -24.93 -7.55
N ASN A 264 -7.60 -24.11 -7.48
CA ASN A 264 -6.72 -23.80 -8.60
C ASN A 264 -5.26 -23.88 -8.17
N ASP A 265 -4.35 -23.75 -9.13
CA ASP A 265 -2.90 -23.79 -8.95
C ASP A 265 -2.24 -22.41 -8.85
N LEU A 266 -3.00 -21.33 -8.64
CA LEU A 266 -2.40 -20.02 -8.39
C LEU A 266 -1.67 -20.01 -7.04
N PRO A 267 -0.53 -19.28 -6.93
CA PRO A 267 0.26 -19.19 -5.71
C PRO A 267 -0.56 -18.72 -4.51
N GLY A 268 -0.54 -19.55 -3.47
CA GLY A 268 -1.08 -19.25 -2.17
C GLY A 268 -0.04 -18.59 -1.25
N LYS A 269 -0.45 -18.39 0.00
CA LYS A 269 0.34 -17.68 1.01
C LYS A 269 1.73 -18.28 1.30
N LYS A 270 1.89 -19.58 1.11
CA LYS A 270 3.15 -20.29 1.43
C LYS A 270 4.17 -20.21 0.29
N ASP A 271 3.73 -19.88 -0.91
CA ASP A 271 4.54 -19.98 -2.13
C ASP A 271 5.41 -18.73 -2.34
N ASN A 272 5.12 -17.64 -1.64
CA ASN A 272 5.92 -16.42 -1.65
C ASN A 272 5.90 -15.73 -0.29
N ARG A 273 7.05 -15.19 0.16
CA ARG A 273 7.21 -14.60 1.50
C ARG A 273 6.35 -13.35 1.70
N ILE A 274 6.21 -12.52 0.66
CA ILE A 274 5.63 -11.17 0.79
C ILE A 274 4.20 -11.12 0.30
N ILE A 275 3.90 -11.68 -0.87
CA ILE A 275 2.57 -11.56 -1.50
C ILE A 275 1.92 -12.92 -1.76
N HIS A 276 0.59 -12.94 -1.92
CA HIS A 276 -0.15 -14.08 -2.46
C HIS A 276 -1.43 -13.64 -3.17
N ILE A 277 -2.05 -14.59 -3.88
CA ILE A 277 -3.36 -14.41 -4.49
C ILE A 277 -4.46 -14.99 -3.59
N ARG A 278 -5.56 -14.25 -3.45
CA ARG A 278 -6.77 -14.74 -2.77
C ARG A 278 -8.02 -14.09 -3.36
N PRO A 279 -9.19 -14.78 -3.35
CA PRO A 279 -10.44 -14.20 -3.81
C PRO A 279 -10.76 -12.88 -3.12
N HIS A 280 -11.16 -11.89 -3.92
CA HIS A 280 -11.67 -10.61 -3.46
C HIS A 280 -13.19 -10.61 -3.33
N ALA A 281 -13.87 -11.31 -4.25
CA ALA A 281 -15.32 -11.39 -4.26
C ALA A 281 -15.86 -12.16 -3.04
N ALA A 282 -17.02 -11.74 -2.53
CA ALA A 282 -17.66 -12.36 -1.38
C ALA A 282 -18.17 -13.77 -1.66
N LYS A 283 -18.48 -14.08 -2.93
CA LYS A 283 -18.95 -15.39 -3.37
C LYS A 283 -18.06 -15.91 -4.49
N SER A 284 -17.87 -17.23 -4.53
CA SER A 284 -17.16 -17.88 -5.62
C SER A 284 -18.04 -17.97 -6.87
N ALA A 285 -17.48 -17.65 -8.03
CA ALA A 285 -18.09 -17.88 -9.33
C ALA A 285 -17.08 -18.42 -10.35
N TYR A 286 -17.54 -19.30 -11.25
CA TYR A 286 -16.74 -19.98 -12.26
C TYR A 286 -17.55 -20.30 -13.52
N ARG A 287 -16.91 -20.22 -14.68
CA ARG A 287 -17.37 -20.79 -15.95
C ARG A 287 -16.16 -21.45 -16.62
N LEU A 288 -16.11 -22.78 -16.60
CA LEU A 288 -14.96 -23.57 -17.01
C LEU A 288 -15.21 -24.30 -18.34
N ASN A 289 -14.14 -24.65 -19.05
CA ASN A 289 -14.23 -25.28 -20.37
C ASN A 289 -14.84 -26.69 -20.35
N ASN A 290 -14.86 -27.35 -19.19
CA ASN A 290 -15.52 -28.63 -18.99
C ASN A 290 -17.05 -28.53 -18.75
N GLY A 291 -17.64 -27.36 -18.98
CA GLY A 291 -19.09 -27.11 -18.85
C GLY A 291 -19.55 -26.73 -17.44
N ILE A 292 -18.66 -26.67 -16.44
CA ILE A 292 -19.02 -26.26 -15.09
C ILE A 292 -19.32 -24.75 -15.06
N ILE A 293 -20.52 -24.40 -14.59
CA ILE A 293 -20.92 -23.03 -14.29
C ILE A 293 -21.38 -22.96 -12.82
N ARG A 294 -20.83 -22.03 -12.05
CA ARG A 294 -21.17 -21.83 -10.63
C ARG A 294 -21.19 -20.36 -10.26
N GLY A 295 -22.07 -20.01 -9.32
CA GLY A 295 -22.17 -18.66 -8.78
C GLY A 295 -22.67 -17.63 -9.80
N ASN A 296 -22.55 -16.34 -9.45
CA ASN A 296 -22.90 -15.25 -10.36
C ASN A 296 -21.62 -14.78 -11.09
N VAL A 297 -21.36 -15.36 -12.26
CA VAL A 297 -20.14 -15.10 -13.05
C VAL A 297 -20.01 -13.64 -13.45
N GLU A 298 -21.12 -12.99 -13.82
CA GLU A 298 -21.12 -11.60 -14.28
C GLU A 298 -20.80 -10.59 -13.17
N ARG A 299 -21.02 -10.97 -11.90
CA ARG A 299 -20.74 -10.11 -10.74
C ARG A 299 -19.41 -10.45 -10.05
N ASP A 300 -19.14 -11.75 -9.86
CA ASP A 300 -18.12 -12.22 -8.92
C ASP A 300 -16.87 -12.79 -9.61
N ALA A 301 -16.84 -12.88 -10.94
CA ALA A 301 -15.74 -13.46 -11.72
C ALA A 301 -15.24 -12.55 -12.84
N ASN A 302 -14.04 -12.85 -13.33
CA ASN A 302 -13.44 -12.21 -14.50
C ASN A 302 -12.95 -13.27 -15.50
N PRO A 303 -12.88 -12.95 -16.80
CA PRO A 303 -12.36 -13.86 -17.81
C PRO A 303 -10.85 -14.08 -17.66
N LEU A 304 -10.42 -15.30 -17.97
CA LEU A 304 -9.04 -15.73 -18.16
C LEU A 304 -8.67 -15.67 -19.66
N PRO A 305 -7.37 -15.63 -20.00
CA PRO A 305 -6.92 -15.58 -21.40
C PRO A 305 -7.40 -16.75 -22.28
N ASP A 306 -7.67 -17.91 -21.67
CA ASP A 306 -8.13 -19.13 -22.35
C ASP A 306 -9.67 -19.21 -22.53
N GLY A 307 -10.39 -18.14 -22.18
CA GLY A 307 -11.84 -18.05 -22.27
C GLY A 307 -12.61 -18.59 -21.05
N GLN A 308 -11.93 -19.24 -20.10
CA GLN A 308 -12.55 -19.61 -18.82
C GLN A 308 -12.82 -18.37 -17.97
N TRP A 309 -13.65 -18.49 -16.94
CA TRP A 309 -13.89 -17.44 -15.96
C TRP A 309 -13.70 -18.01 -14.57
N MET A 310 -13.04 -17.23 -13.72
CA MET A 310 -12.87 -17.58 -12.32
C MET A 310 -13.11 -16.38 -11.42
N THR A 311 -13.36 -16.68 -10.16
CA THR A 311 -13.70 -15.68 -9.13
C THR A 311 -12.65 -14.57 -9.11
N THR A 312 -13.08 -13.32 -9.02
CA THR A 312 -12.21 -12.14 -8.97
C THR A 312 -11.20 -12.26 -7.84
N GLN A 313 -9.92 -12.03 -8.16
CA GLN A 313 -8.79 -12.16 -7.23
C GLN A 313 -8.16 -10.80 -6.94
N SER A 314 -7.43 -10.75 -5.84
CA SER A 314 -6.51 -9.66 -5.50
C SER A 314 -5.16 -10.23 -5.11
N PHE A 315 -4.11 -9.43 -5.26
CA PHE A 315 -2.89 -9.62 -4.50
C PHE A 315 -3.10 -9.21 -3.05
N TRP A 316 -2.38 -9.85 -2.14
CA TRP A 316 -2.41 -9.55 -0.71
C TRP A 316 -0.99 -9.57 -0.16
N ILE A 317 -0.64 -8.62 0.69
CA ILE A 317 0.60 -8.70 1.48
C ILE A 317 0.36 -9.64 2.65
N ASN A 318 1.26 -10.61 2.80
CA ASN A 318 1.27 -11.56 3.89
C ASN A 318 1.35 -10.85 5.24
N ASN A 319 0.44 -11.19 6.14
CA ASN A 319 0.44 -10.72 7.52
C ASN A 319 1.77 -10.99 8.26
N SER A 320 2.46 -12.10 7.97
CA SER A 320 3.76 -12.44 8.55
C SER A 320 4.82 -11.43 8.13
N TYR A 321 4.86 -11.08 6.85
CA TYR A 321 5.75 -10.05 6.35
C TYR A 321 5.43 -8.69 6.98
N ILE A 322 4.16 -8.28 7.04
CA ILE A 322 3.78 -7.03 7.72
C ILE A 322 4.25 -7.04 9.18
N LEU A 323 4.07 -8.15 9.89
CA LEU A 323 4.51 -8.28 11.29
C LEU A 323 6.02 -8.09 11.43
N GLU A 324 6.84 -8.66 10.53
CA GLU A 324 8.30 -8.44 10.48
C GLU A 324 8.65 -6.97 10.27
N GLN A 325 7.80 -6.24 9.55
CA GLN A 325 8.02 -4.82 9.35
C GLN A 325 7.77 -4.03 10.63
N LEU A 326 6.85 -4.45 11.51
CA LEU A 326 6.49 -3.71 12.72
C LEU A 326 7.59 -3.81 13.79
N LEU A 327 8.46 -2.81 13.83
CA LEU A 327 9.42 -2.62 14.91
C LEU A 327 8.70 -1.96 16.09
N PHE A 328 8.46 -2.71 17.17
CA PHE A 328 8.07 -2.18 18.48
C PHE A 328 8.86 -2.85 19.59
#